data_AF-A0A820IMA4-F1
#
_entry.id   AF-A0A820IMA4-F1
#
_cell.length_a   1.000
_cell.length_b   1.000
_cell.length_c   1.000
_cell.angle_alpha   90.00
_cell.angle_beta   90.00
_cell.angle_gamma   90.00
#
_symmetry.space_group_name_H-M   'P 1'
#
loop_
_entity.id
_entity.type
_entity.pdbx_description
1 polymer ?
#
loop_
_entity_poly.entity_id
_entity_poly.type
_entity_poly.pdbx_seq_one_letter_code
_entity_poly.pdbx_strand_id
1 'polypeptide(L)'
;MSLESIRLWFRLFIVNDLATIIFLFLWLVINISLFIGQFLNYHHSRSYFYLRSLISDGLSVARAAALCLNFNCLLILLPVCRNLLSLIRYILPQCITQSRFRRFTKRLFDQHIGFHRCVGYAICFWSILHVGAHVYNYERLIDVHNEYQTFPSVLNLLYIQSSESQVNPFDRVNPNSLNVGSMLSTTAGITGVILCICLMIIFSSSTSLIRRSFYEIFWFAHHLFIIFFICLILHGFQGIVKSQINLNEHNPEICASFYREWGINQQCLIYPRFTGSPATSWMWLCAPLSLYILERLLRFIRSLQRVEILDIIRHESNVIEIRFRKKFMNTPQPGQYIYLKCFSISIFEW
;
A
#
# COMPACT_ATOMS: atom_id res chain seq x y z
N MET A 1 -42.31 0.75 -9.01
CA MET A 1 -41.70 -0.56 -8.68
C MET A 1 -42.68 -1.33 -7.81
N SER A 2 -43.07 -2.55 -8.17
CA SER A 2 -44.01 -3.35 -7.37
C SER A 2 -43.33 -3.90 -6.11
N LEU A 3 -44.09 -4.17 -5.04
CA LEU A 3 -43.56 -4.72 -3.79
C LEU A 3 -42.84 -6.07 -4.01
N GLU A 4 -43.29 -6.86 -5.00
CA GLU A 4 -42.65 -8.12 -5.40
C GLU A 4 -41.30 -7.91 -6.07
N SER A 5 -41.18 -6.89 -6.93
CA SER A 5 -39.90 -6.55 -7.56
C SER A 5 -38.84 -6.16 -6.52
N ILE A 6 -39.24 -5.45 -5.46
CA ILE A 6 -38.36 -5.09 -4.34
C ILE A 6 -37.96 -6.33 -3.54
N ARG A 7 -38.91 -7.22 -3.21
CA ARG A 7 -38.61 -8.47 -2.49
C ARG A 7 -37.67 -9.38 -3.28
N LEU A 8 -37.88 -9.51 -4.59
CA LEU A 8 -37.03 -10.31 -5.47
C LEU A 8 -35.63 -9.71 -5.55
N TRP A 9 -35.53 -8.39 -5.76
CA TRP A 9 -34.25 -7.67 -5.76
C TRP A 9 -33.49 -7.87 -4.45
N PHE A 10 -34.17 -7.72 -3.31
CA PHE A 10 -33.54 -7.88 -1.99
C PHE A 10 -33.05 -9.32 -1.75
N ARG A 11 -33.83 -10.33 -2.16
CA ARG A 11 -33.40 -11.73 -2.10
C ARG A 11 -32.18 -11.99 -3.00
N LEU A 12 -32.18 -11.45 -4.21
CA LEU A 12 -31.05 -11.58 -5.14
C LEU A 12 -29.80 -10.88 -4.60
N PHE A 13 -29.94 -9.67 -4.06
CA PHE A 13 -28.86 -8.90 -3.44
C PHE A 13 -28.23 -9.64 -2.26
N ILE A 14 -29.05 -10.16 -1.32
CA ILE A 14 -28.57 -10.94 -0.17
C ILE A 14 -27.77 -12.15 -0.64
N VAL A 15 -28.25 -12.84 -1.67
CA VAL A 15 -27.62 -14.05 -2.15
C VAL A 15 -26.34 -13.74 -2.94
N ASN A 16 -26.34 -12.69 -3.76
CA ASN A 16 -25.29 -12.44 -4.74
C ASN A 16 -24.19 -11.49 -4.25
N ASP A 17 -24.53 -10.42 -3.53
CA ASP A 17 -23.62 -9.31 -3.26
C ASP A 17 -23.22 -9.17 -1.79
N LEU A 18 -24.05 -9.68 -0.87
CA LEU A 18 -23.82 -9.56 0.58
C LEU A 18 -22.43 -10.07 1.01
N ALA A 19 -21.96 -11.18 0.43
CA ALA A 19 -20.66 -11.76 0.75
C ALA A 19 -19.50 -10.79 0.48
N THR A 20 -19.51 -10.20 -0.72
CA THR A 20 -18.51 -9.23 -1.13
C THR A 20 -18.61 -7.97 -0.30
N ILE A 21 -19.82 -7.49 -0.01
CA ILE A 21 -20.04 -6.29 0.80
C ILE A 21 -19.53 -6.48 2.23
N ILE A 22 -19.83 -7.62 2.87
CA ILE A 22 -19.32 -7.92 4.22
C ILE A 22 -17.79 -7.95 4.22
N PHE A 23 -17.18 -8.58 3.21
CA PHE A 23 -15.72 -8.62 3.09
C PHE A 23 -15.09 -7.24 2.88
N LEU A 24 -15.67 -6.42 1.99
CA LEU A 24 -15.23 -5.05 1.77
C LEU A 24 -15.40 -4.19 3.02
N PHE A 25 -16.50 -4.35 3.75
CA PHE A 25 -16.73 -3.67 5.01
C PHE A 25 -15.68 -4.08 6.06
N LEU A 26 -15.40 -5.38 6.20
CA LEU A 26 -14.36 -5.86 7.11
C LEU A 26 -12.97 -5.30 6.75
N TRP A 27 -12.62 -5.31 5.46
CA TRP A 27 -11.36 -4.72 4.98
C TRP A 27 -11.29 -3.21 5.28
N LEU A 28 -12.39 -2.48 5.12
CA LEU A 28 -12.46 -1.05 5.46
C LEU A 28 -12.28 -0.81 6.97
N VAL A 29 -12.96 -1.61 7.80
CA VAL A 29 -12.81 -1.57 9.26
C VAL A 29 -11.37 -1.83 9.68
N ILE A 30 -10.69 -2.81 9.07
CA ILE A 30 -9.27 -3.09 9.34
C ILE A 30 -8.41 -1.88 8.98
N ASN A 31 -8.62 -1.25 7.82
CA ASN A 31 -7.88 -0.05 7.43
C ASN A 31 -8.06 1.09 8.43
N ILE A 32 -9.30 1.38 8.83
CA ILE A 32 -9.61 2.44 9.80
C ILE A 32 -8.99 2.11 11.17
N SER A 33 -9.06 0.85 11.60
CA SER A 33 -8.48 0.40 12.87
C SER A 33 -6.96 0.52 12.88
N LEU A 34 -6.29 0.15 11.78
CA LEU A 34 -4.84 0.32 11.61
C LEU A 34 -4.45 1.80 11.64
N PHE A 35 -5.22 2.66 10.97
CA PHE A 35 -4.99 4.10 10.98
C PHE A 35 -5.11 4.67 12.40
N ILE A 36 -6.23 4.43 13.08
CA ILE A 36 -6.48 4.95 14.43
C ILE A 36 -5.44 4.41 15.41
N GLY A 37 -5.18 3.10 15.40
CA GLY A 37 -4.21 2.48 16.30
C GLY A 37 -2.81 3.07 16.14
N GLN A 38 -2.35 3.24 14.90
CA GLN A 38 -1.03 3.81 14.63
C GLN A 38 -0.98 5.33 14.91
N PHE A 39 -2.06 6.05 14.62
CA PHE A 39 -2.17 7.47 14.95
C PHE A 39 -2.05 7.68 16.47
N LEU A 40 -2.83 6.96 17.26
CA LEU A 40 -2.80 7.03 18.73
C LEU A 40 -1.44 6.61 19.29
N ASN A 41 -0.79 5.59 18.69
CA ASN A 41 0.55 5.17 19.07
C ASN A 41 1.56 6.34 18.96
N TYR A 42 1.57 7.06 17.84
CA TYR A 42 2.49 8.21 17.66
C TYR A 42 2.05 9.47 18.41
N HIS A 43 0.74 9.67 18.62
CA HIS A 43 0.20 10.82 19.34
C HIS A 43 0.36 10.71 20.87
N HIS A 44 0.35 9.50 21.45
CA HIS A 44 0.50 9.31 22.89
C HIS A 44 1.89 8.83 23.32
N SER A 45 2.69 8.24 22.43
CA SER A 45 4.03 7.77 22.79
C SER A 45 4.94 8.90 23.26
N ARG A 46 5.61 8.69 24.39
CA ARG A 46 6.62 9.60 24.96
C ARG A 46 7.89 9.67 24.11
N SER A 47 8.29 8.58 23.47
CA SER A 47 9.48 8.54 22.59
C SER A 47 9.44 9.52 21.42
N TYR A 48 8.24 9.90 20.96
CA TYR A 48 8.05 10.83 19.85
C TYR A 48 7.65 12.23 20.30
N PHE A 49 7.64 12.51 21.61
CA PHE A 49 7.20 13.79 22.16
C PHE A 49 7.96 14.98 21.53
N TYR A 50 9.29 14.89 21.46
CA TYR A 50 10.13 15.93 20.89
C TYR A 50 9.90 16.12 19.39
N LEU A 51 9.85 15.03 18.63
CA LEU A 51 9.56 15.12 17.20
C LEU A 51 8.16 15.69 16.95
N ARG A 52 7.14 15.28 17.72
CA ARG A 52 5.78 15.83 17.66
C ARG A 52 5.74 17.30 18.05
N SER A 53 6.61 17.76 18.95
CA SER A 53 6.70 19.18 19.29
C SER A 53 7.27 20.03 18.15
N LEU A 54 8.08 19.43 17.26
CA LEU A 54 8.58 20.09 16.05
C LEU A 54 7.56 20.11 14.92
N ILE A 55 6.99 18.95 14.57
CA ILE A 55 6.16 18.77 13.36
C ILE A 55 4.66 18.56 13.63
N SER A 56 4.24 18.71 14.88
CA SER A 56 2.84 18.56 15.33
C SER A 56 2.26 17.16 14.98
N ASP A 57 0.94 17.07 14.89
CA ASP A 57 0.19 15.84 14.60
C ASP A 57 0.38 15.33 13.16
N GLY A 58 1.02 16.11 12.27
CA GLY A 58 1.35 15.66 10.93
C GLY A 58 2.26 14.43 10.92
N LEU A 59 3.07 14.21 11.97
CA LEU A 59 3.80 12.96 12.17
C LEU A 59 2.84 11.77 12.30
N SER A 60 1.89 11.86 13.22
CA SER A 60 0.95 10.79 13.54
C SER A 60 0.12 10.42 12.31
N VAL A 61 -0.36 11.43 11.57
CA VAL A 61 -1.10 11.26 10.32
C VAL A 61 -0.25 10.57 9.25
N ALA A 62 0.98 11.05 9.00
CA ALA A 62 1.87 10.48 8.00
C ALA A 62 2.20 9.01 8.28
N ARG A 63 2.46 8.65 9.55
CA ARG A 63 2.79 7.29 9.98
C ARG A 63 1.60 6.35 9.95
N ALA A 64 0.41 6.83 10.32
CA ALA A 64 -0.82 6.06 10.24
C ALA A 64 -1.18 5.73 8.78
N ALA A 65 -1.07 6.71 7.88
CA ALA A 65 -1.29 6.51 6.46
C ALA A 65 -0.25 5.58 5.82
N ALA A 66 1.03 5.67 6.22
CA ALA A 66 2.08 4.77 5.78
C ALA A 66 1.80 3.30 6.15
N LEU A 67 1.26 3.04 7.35
CA LEU A 67 0.87 1.69 7.75
C LEU A 67 -0.28 1.15 6.89
N CYS A 68 -1.29 1.99 6.62
CA CYS A 68 -2.39 1.63 5.73
C CYS A 68 -1.92 1.39 4.29
N LEU A 69 -0.96 2.17 3.80
CA LEU A 69 -0.32 1.94 2.50
C LEU A 69 0.39 0.58 2.48
N ASN A 70 1.22 0.27 3.47
CA ASN A 70 1.92 -1.02 3.54
C ASN A 70 0.93 -2.20 3.56
N PHE A 71 -0.16 -2.10 4.32
CA PHE A 71 -1.21 -3.11 4.35
C PHE A 71 -1.87 -3.30 2.99
N ASN A 72 -2.27 -2.22 2.31
CA ASN A 72 -2.92 -2.32 1.00
C ASN A 72 -1.95 -2.76 -0.10
N CYS A 73 -0.68 -2.35 -0.04
CA CYS A 73 0.38 -2.81 -0.94
C CYS A 73 0.72 -4.30 -0.75
N LEU A 74 0.56 -4.85 0.45
CA LEU A 74 0.59 -6.31 0.65
C LEU A 74 -0.58 -6.98 -0.06
N LEU A 75 -1.79 -6.43 0.09
CA LEU A 75 -3.01 -7.01 -0.45
C LEU A 75 -3.13 -6.91 -1.97
N ILE A 76 -2.62 -5.86 -2.61
CA ILE A 76 -2.88 -5.60 -4.05
C ILE A 76 -2.40 -6.72 -4.98
N LEU A 77 -1.36 -7.46 -4.59
CA LEU A 77 -0.76 -8.56 -5.38
C LEU A 77 -1.53 -9.88 -5.25
N LEU A 78 -2.17 -10.14 -4.10
CA LEU A 78 -2.83 -11.42 -3.83
C LEU A 78 -4.00 -11.70 -4.80
N PRO A 79 -4.89 -10.75 -5.12
CA PRO A 79 -5.96 -10.94 -6.08
C PRO A 79 -5.49 -11.22 -7.50
N VAL A 80 -4.26 -10.87 -7.87
CA VAL A 80 -3.74 -11.08 -9.23
C VAL A 80 -3.09 -12.46 -9.39
N CYS A 81 -2.96 -13.21 -8.29
CA CYS A 81 -2.42 -14.56 -8.26
C CYS A 81 -3.48 -15.63 -8.62
N ARG A 82 -3.80 -15.73 -9.91
CA ARG A 82 -4.88 -16.59 -10.46
C ARG A 82 -4.74 -18.08 -10.10
N ASN A 83 -3.55 -18.70 -10.13
CA ASN A 83 -3.45 -20.12 -9.76
C ASN A 83 -3.61 -20.32 -8.25
N LEU A 84 -3.08 -19.41 -7.42
CA LEU A 84 -3.32 -19.42 -5.98
C LEU A 84 -4.82 -19.30 -5.68
N LEU A 85 -5.51 -18.36 -6.31
CA LEU A 85 -6.96 -18.20 -6.19
C LEU A 85 -7.73 -19.44 -6.66
N SER A 86 -7.29 -20.07 -7.76
CA SER A 86 -7.89 -21.31 -8.27
C SER A 86 -7.69 -22.47 -7.28
N LEU A 87 -6.51 -22.56 -6.65
CA LEU A 87 -6.20 -23.55 -5.62
C LEU A 87 -7.07 -23.34 -4.38
N ILE A 88 -7.18 -22.09 -3.89
CA ILE A 88 -8.04 -21.74 -2.75
C ILE A 88 -9.51 -22.06 -3.07
N ARG A 89 -9.97 -21.72 -4.29
CA ARG A 89 -11.33 -22.03 -4.76
C ARG A 89 -11.61 -23.53 -4.84
N TYR A 90 -10.58 -24.36 -4.98
CA TYR A 90 -10.71 -25.82 -4.97
C TYR A 90 -10.71 -26.39 -3.55
N ILE A 91 -9.71 -26.04 -2.74
CA ILE A 91 -9.47 -26.62 -1.39
C ILE A 91 -10.47 -26.10 -0.35
N LEU A 92 -10.64 -24.78 -0.24
CA LEU A 92 -11.40 -24.16 0.85
C LEU A 92 -12.87 -24.64 0.90
N PRO A 93 -13.58 -24.79 -0.24
CA PRO A 93 -14.94 -25.33 -0.26
C PRO A 93 -15.06 -26.80 0.12
N GLN A 94 -13.98 -27.59 0.03
CA GLN A 94 -13.99 -29.01 0.42
C GLN A 94 -13.93 -29.18 1.94
N CYS A 95 -13.30 -28.24 2.64
CA CYS A 95 -13.25 -28.21 4.10
C CYS A 95 -14.56 -27.74 4.75
N ILE A 96 -15.53 -27.25 3.96
CA ILE A 96 -16.78 -26.67 4.45
C ILE A 96 -17.95 -27.61 4.17
N THR A 97 -18.49 -28.23 5.22
CA THR A 97 -19.64 -29.16 5.15
C THR A 97 -20.94 -28.44 4.76
N GLN A 98 -21.11 -27.17 5.14
CA GLN A 98 -22.33 -26.41 4.84
C GLN A 98 -22.37 -25.84 3.41
N SER A 99 -23.39 -26.25 2.65
CA SER A 99 -23.58 -25.87 1.23
C SER A 99 -23.77 -24.36 0.99
N ARG A 100 -24.27 -23.61 1.99
CA ARG A 100 -24.42 -22.14 1.93
C ARG A 100 -23.07 -21.44 2.03
N PHE A 101 -22.26 -21.76 3.04
CA PHE A 101 -20.91 -21.22 3.19
C PHE A 101 -19.99 -21.61 2.03
N ARG A 102 -20.16 -22.81 1.47
CA ARG A 102 -19.43 -23.27 0.29
C ARG A 102 -19.67 -22.39 -0.94
N ARG A 103 -20.90 -21.93 -1.15
CA ARG A 103 -21.24 -21.00 -2.24
C ARG A 103 -20.74 -19.59 -1.95
N PHE A 104 -20.82 -19.17 -0.69
CA PHE A 104 -20.32 -17.88 -0.21
C PHE A 104 -18.82 -17.71 -0.49
N THR A 105 -17.99 -18.70 -0.11
CA THR A 105 -16.54 -18.61 -0.29
C THR A 105 -16.12 -18.60 -1.75
N LYS A 106 -16.70 -19.45 -2.60
CA LYS A 106 -16.39 -19.46 -4.04
C LYS A 106 -16.65 -18.10 -4.69
N ARG A 107 -17.79 -17.48 -4.40
CA ARG A 107 -18.17 -16.18 -4.97
C ARG A 107 -17.24 -15.05 -4.55
N LEU A 108 -16.80 -15.05 -3.30
CA LEU A 108 -15.85 -14.05 -2.80
C LEU A 108 -14.58 -14.00 -3.67
N PHE A 109 -14.01 -15.17 -3.98
CA PHE A 109 -12.81 -15.27 -4.80
C PHE A 109 -13.07 -15.05 -6.30
N ASP A 110 -14.31 -15.18 -6.78
CA ASP A 110 -14.66 -14.86 -8.16
C ASP A 110 -14.58 -13.35 -8.44
N GLN A 111 -14.85 -12.51 -7.43
CA GLN A 111 -14.80 -11.03 -7.55
C GLN A 111 -13.42 -10.42 -7.21
N HIS A 112 -12.35 -11.21 -7.27
CA HIS A 112 -10.99 -10.78 -6.90
C HIS A 112 -10.47 -9.55 -7.66
N ILE A 113 -10.76 -9.39 -8.96
CA ILE A 113 -10.37 -8.18 -9.73
C ILE A 113 -11.18 -6.95 -9.30
N GLY A 114 -12.41 -7.15 -8.83
CA GLY A 114 -13.19 -6.08 -8.18
C GLY A 114 -12.47 -5.57 -6.94
N PHE A 115 -12.06 -6.49 -6.07
CA PHE A 115 -11.31 -6.17 -4.87
C PHE A 115 -9.95 -5.51 -5.17
N HIS A 116 -9.19 -6.00 -6.16
CA HIS A 116 -7.94 -5.36 -6.61
C HIS A 116 -8.14 -3.86 -6.96
N ARG A 117 -9.23 -3.52 -7.65
CA ARG A 117 -9.56 -2.12 -7.96
C ARG A 117 -9.88 -1.30 -6.70
N CYS A 118 -10.64 -1.87 -5.76
CA CYS A 118 -10.92 -1.22 -4.47
C CYS A 118 -9.64 -0.94 -3.67
N VAL A 119 -8.73 -1.91 -3.61
CA VAL A 119 -7.42 -1.73 -2.96
C VAL A 119 -6.59 -0.67 -3.68
N GLY A 120 -6.61 -0.64 -5.02
CA GLY A 120 -5.98 0.42 -5.82
C GLY A 120 -6.48 1.82 -5.46
N TYR A 121 -7.80 2.00 -5.33
CA TYR A 121 -8.38 3.28 -4.89
C TYR A 121 -7.95 3.66 -3.47
N ALA A 122 -7.87 2.69 -2.55
CA ALA A 122 -7.39 2.94 -1.20
C ALA A 122 -5.91 3.35 -1.17
N ILE A 123 -5.05 2.73 -1.99
CA ILE A 123 -3.64 3.14 -2.12
C ILE A 123 -3.57 4.60 -2.55
N CYS A 124 -4.32 5.02 -3.57
CA CYS A 124 -4.35 6.42 -4.00
C CYS A 124 -4.82 7.36 -2.87
N PHE A 125 -5.89 7.02 -2.17
CA PHE A 125 -6.40 7.82 -1.05
C PHE A 125 -5.36 8.00 0.07
N TRP A 126 -4.78 6.89 0.55
CA TRP A 126 -3.78 6.94 1.61
C TRP A 126 -2.47 7.60 1.15
N SER A 127 -2.10 7.50 -0.13
CA SER A 127 -0.94 8.20 -0.69
C SER A 127 -1.14 9.70 -0.68
N ILE A 128 -2.31 10.21 -1.07
CA ILE A 128 -2.59 11.66 -1.03
C ILE A 128 -2.50 12.16 0.42
N LEU A 129 -3.12 11.44 1.36
CA LEU A 129 -3.10 11.80 2.77
C LEU A 129 -1.67 11.75 3.35
N HIS A 130 -0.89 10.71 3.02
CA HIS A 130 0.51 10.56 3.45
C HIS A 130 1.41 11.67 2.90
N VAL A 131 1.31 12.00 1.61
CA VAL A 131 2.07 13.08 0.98
C VAL A 131 1.69 14.43 1.57
N GLY A 132 0.38 14.71 1.73
CA GLY A 132 -0.10 15.95 2.34
C GLY A 132 0.42 16.13 3.77
N ALA A 133 0.41 15.06 4.57
CA ALA A 133 0.98 15.10 5.92
C ALA A 133 2.50 15.32 5.91
N HIS A 134 3.23 14.75 4.95
CA HIS A 134 4.65 15.05 4.79
C HIS A 134 4.89 16.51 4.42
N VAL A 135 4.16 17.06 3.44
CA VAL A 135 4.26 18.49 3.07
C VAL A 135 4.03 19.39 4.28
N TYR A 136 2.97 19.13 5.07
CA TYR A 136 2.70 19.87 6.31
C TYR A 136 3.86 19.77 7.32
N ASN A 137 4.44 18.58 7.51
CA ASN A 137 5.60 18.41 8.40
C ASN A 137 6.81 19.24 7.93
N TYR A 138 7.06 19.32 6.62
CA TYR A 138 8.14 20.14 6.07
C TYR A 138 7.90 21.63 6.23
N GLU A 139 6.68 22.10 5.97
CA GLU A 139 6.29 23.50 6.20
C GLU A 139 6.52 23.89 7.66
N ARG A 140 6.10 23.05 8.61
CA ARG A 140 6.32 23.32 10.03
C ARG A 140 7.80 23.35 10.42
N LEU A 141 8.64 22.50 9.84
CA LEU A 141 10.10 22.56 10.07
C LEU A 141 10.70 23.89 9.59
N ILE A 142 10.21 24.43 8.48
CA ILE A 142 10.64 25.74 7.97
C ILE A 142 10.19 26.85 8.92
N ASP A 143 8.95 26.79 9.41
CA ASP A 143 8.45 27.78 10.38
C ASP A 143 9.28 27.78 11.67
N VAL A 144 9.55 26.59 12.24
CA VAL A 144 10.36 26.43 13.45
C VAL A 144 11.77 26.95 13.27
N HIS A 145 12.31 26.89 12.05
CA HIS A 145 13.62 27.45 11.74
C HIS A 145 13.64 29.00 11.80
N ASN A 146 12.54 29.64 11.42
CA ASN A 146 12.40 31.10 11.42
C ASN A 146 12.02 31.66 12.80
N GLU A 147 11.59 30.81 13.74
CA GLU A 147 11.28 31.20 15.12
C GLU A 147 12.57 31.36 15.97
N TYR A 148 12.57 32.34 16.89
CA TYR A 148 13.67 32.57 17.82
C TYR A 148 13.25 32.32 19.27
N GLN A 149 14.13 31.65 20.04
CA GLN A 149 13.99 31.39 21.48
C GLN A 149 12.74 30.59 21.91
N THR A 150 12.05 29.93 20.98
CA THR A 150 10.96 29.00 21.26
C THR A 150 11.52 27.61 21.57
N PHE A 151 10.75 26.78 22.27
CA PHE A 151 11.17 25.40 22.57
C PHE A 151 11.48 24.59 21.29
N PRO A 152 10.64 24.60 20.23
CA PRO A 152 10.94 23.95 18.97
C PRO A 152 12.23 24.45 18.31
N SER A 153 12.51 25.76 18.34
CA SER A 153 13.72 26.33 17.73
C SER A 153 15.00 25.87 18.45
N VAL A 154 14.97 25.82 19.79
CA VAL A 154 16.10 25.30 20.60
C VAL A 154 16.32 23.81 20.35
N LEU A 155 15.24 23.04 20.32
CA LEU A 155 15.29 21.60 20.02
C LEU A 155 15.86 21.31 18.63
N ASN A 156 15.53 22.15 17.64
CA ASN A 156 16.05 22.04 16.29
C ASN A 156 17.58 22.23 16.23
N LEU A 157 18.13 23.13 17.06
CA LEU A 157 19.57 23.45 17.10
C LEU A 157 20.37 22.58 18.06
N LEU A 158 19.73 21.65 18.78
CA LEU A 158 20.35 20.85 19.83
C LEU A 158 21.52 19.99 19.34
N TYR A 159 21.54 19.64 18.06
CA TYR A 159 22.62 18.88 17.45
C TYR A 159 24.00 19.58 17.53
N ILE A 160 24.02 20.92 17.66
CA ILE A 160 25.25 21.72 17.80
C ILE A 160 25.94 21.39 19.14
N GLN A 161 25.16 21.16 20.18
CA GLN A 161 25.66 20.78 21.50
C GLN A 161 25.99 19.29 21.57
N SER A 162 25.15 18.44 20.99
CA SER A 162 25.33 16.98 21.01
C SER A 162 24.86 16.33 19.72
N SER A 163 25.79 15.71 18.99
CA SER A 163 25.50 15.05 17.71
C SER A 163 24.46 13.92 17.83
N GLU A 164 24.38 13.24 18.97
CA GLU A 164 23.41 12.19 19.26
C GLU A 164 21.99 12.73 19.53
N SER A 165 21.86 14.03 19.79
CA SER A 165 20.60 14.71 20.09
C SER A 165 19.93 15.32 18.87
N GLN A 166 20.36 14.91 17.68
CA GLN A 166 19.83 15.37 16.43
C GLN A 166 18.41 14.85 16.18
N VAL A 167 17.39 15.71 16.27
CA VAL A 167 15.99 15.35 15.95
C VAL A 167 15.63 15.67 14.52
N ASN A 168 16.01 16.85 14.04
CA ASN A 168 15.68 17.27 12.69
C ASN A 168 16.62 16.57 11.68
N PRO A 169 16.07 15.98 10.61
CA PRO A 169 16.88 15.36 9.55
C PRO A 169 17.59 16.35 8.62
N PHE A 170 17.30 17.66 8.67
CA PHE A 170 17.75 18.67 7.68
C PHE A 170 18.87 19.63 8.13
N ASP A 171 19.53 19.33 9.24
CA ASP A 171 20.38 20.30 9.96
C ASP A 171 21.66 20.74 9.24
N ARG A 172 22.03 20.05 8.16
CA ARG A 172 23.19 20.40 7.32
C ARG A 172 22.84 21.29 6.13
N VAL A 173 21.55 21.54 5.90
CA VAL A 173 21.09 22.41 4.81
C VAL A 173 21.21 23.85 5.27
N ASN A 174 21.76 24.72 4.41
CA ASN A 174 21.90 26.13 4.75
C ASN A 174 20.50 26.70 5.06
N PRO A 175 20.29 27.29 6.24
CA PRO A 175 18.98 27.81 6.66
C PRO A 175 18.30 28.72 5.65
N ASN A 176 19.08 29.56 4.97
CA ASN A 176 18.58 30.50 3.95
C ASN A 176 18.13 29.82 2.65
N SER A 177 18.36 28.52 2.51
CA SER A 177 17.98 27.70 1.35
C SER A 177 16.88 26.68 1.67
N LEU A 178 16.42 26.61 2.93
CA LEU A 178 15.43 25.64 3.37
C LEU A 178 14.05 26.01 2.80
N ASN A 179 13.57 25.16 1.89
CA ASN A 179 12.27 25.27 1.25
C ASN A 179 11.59 23.89 1.22
N VAL A 180 10.31 23.83 0.85
CA VAL A 180 9.60 22.53 0.74
C VAL A 180 10.31 21.60 -0.27
N GLY A 181 10.97 22.17 -1.28
CA GLY A 181 11.80 21.43 -2.24
C GLY A 181 13.00 20.72 -1.61
N SER A 182 13.44 21.12 -0.41
CA SER A 182 14.52 20.46 0.34
C SER A 182 14.18 19.01 0.70
N MET A 183 12.89 18.64 0.68
CA MET A 183 12.46 17.24 0.73
C MET A 183 13.18 16.37 -0.31
N LEU A 184 13.43 16.90 -1.51
CA LEU A 184 14.08 16.19 -2.63
C LEU A 184 15.58 15.93 -2.40
N SER A 185 16.18 16.50 -1.36
CA SER A 185 17.56 16.14 -0.96
C SER A 185 17.63 14.79 -0.23
N THR A 186 16.49 14.26 0.22
CA THR A 186 16.42 12.99 0.96
C THR A 186 16.08 11.82 0.06
N THR A 187 16.59 10.64 0.42
CA THR A 187 16.20 9.39 -0.21
C THR A 187 14.68 9.19 -0.13
N ALA A 188 14.06 9.50 1.02
CA ALA A 188 12.61 9.41 1.17
C ALA A 188 11.87 10.37 0.21
N GLY A 189 12.33 11.62 0.07
CA GLY A 189 11.70 12.58 -0.84
C GLY A 189 11.83 12.19 -2.32
N ILE A 190 13.03 11.82 -2.78
CA ILE A 190 13.26 11.41 -4.18
C ILE A 190 12.42 10.17 -4.51
N THR A 191 12.52 9.13 -3.68
CA THR A 191 11.74 7.90 -3.88
C THR A 191 10.25 8.16 -3.77
N GLY A 192 9.80 9.06 -2.88
CA GLY A 192 8.40 9.47 -2.71
C GLY A 192 7.82 10.11 -3.98
N VAL A 193 8.58 11.00 -4.63
CA VAL A 193 8.16 11.60 -5.91
C VAL A 193 8.08 10.55 -7.01
N ILE A 194 9.09 9.67 -7.13
CA ILE A 194 9.08 8.58 -8.11
C ILE A 194 7.86 7.66 -7.89
N LEU A 195 7.55 7.33 -6.63
CA LEU A 195 6.38 6.56 -6.25
C LEU A 195 5.07 7.24 -6.70
N CYS A 196 4.93 8.54 -6.45
CA CYS A 196 3.75 9.31 -6.84
C CYS A 196 3.57 9.34 -8.36
N ILE A 197 4.64 9.57 -9.12
CA ILE A 197 4.60 9.59 -10.59
C ILE A 197 4.21 8.20 -11.12
N CYS A 198 4.84 7.13 -10.61
CA CYS A 198 4.48 5.76 -11.00
C CYS A 198 3.02 5.48 -10.69
N LEU A 199 2.55 5.80 -9.49
CA LEU A 199 1.16 5.58 -9.07
C LEU A 199 0.18 6.35 -9.96
N MET A 200 0.48 7.60 -10.30
CA MET A 200 -0.35 8.43 -11.17
C MET A 200 -0.48 7.82 -12.58
N ILE A 201 0.61 7.34 -13.17
CA ILE A 201 0.62 6.71 -14.49
C ILE A 201 -0.12 5.37 -14.46
N ILE A 202 0.14 4.53 -13.45
CA ILE A 202 -0.55 3.25 -13.26
C ILE A 202 -2.06 3.48 -13.11
N PHE A 203 -2.47 4.43 -12.27
CA PHE A 203 -3.87 4.69 -12.00
C PHE A 203 -4.62 5.24 -13.20
N SER A 204 -4.09 6.28 -13.85
CA SER A 204 -4.71 6.91 -15.03
C SER A 204 -4.90 5.92 -16.17
N SER A 205 -3.85 5.15 -16.52
CA SER A 205 -3.90 4.13 -17.57
C SER A 205 -4.84 2.95 -17.24
N SER A 206 -5.13 2.70 -15.96
CA SER A 206 -6.02 1.62 -15.51
C SER A 206 -7.51 1.98 -15.53
N THR A 207 -7.87 3.22 -15.89
CA THR A 207 -9.26 3.64 -16.03
C THR A 207 -9.99 2.86 -17.13
N SER A 208 -11.31 2.69 -16.99
CA SER A 208 -12.10 1.91 -17.95
C SER A 208 -12.10 2.48 -19.37
N LEU A 209 -11.91 3.81 -19.50
CA LEU A 209 -11.83 4.49 -20.78
C LEU A 209 -10.55 4.07 -21.53
N ILE A 210 -9.39 4.22 -20.90
CA ILE A 210 -8.10 3.87 -21.52
C ILE A 210 -7.97 2.36 -21.71
N ARG A 211 -8.29 1.57 -20.68
CA ARG A 211 -8.12 0.10 -20.75
C ARG A 211 -8.98 -0.58 -21.82
N ARG A 212 -10.17 -0.05 -22.13
CA ARG A 212 -11.05 -0.62 -23.16
C ARG A 212 -10.64 -0.22 -24.58
N SER A 213 -10.12 0.98 -24.76
CA SER A 213 -9.72 1.50 -26.07
C SER A 213 -8.26 1.18 -26.42
N PHE A 214 -7.36 1.17 -25.44
CA PHE A 214 -5.92 1.04 -25.61
C PHE A 214 -5.32 0.09 -24.56
N TYR A 215 -5.58 -1.21 -24.72
CA TYR A 215 -5.16 -2.23 -23.76
C TYR A 215 -3.63 -2.33 -23.59
N GLU A 216 -2.87 -2.21 -24.68
CA GLU A 216 -1.40 -2.29 -24.63
C GLU A 216 -0.79 -1.15 -23.78
N ILE A 217 -1.32 0.08 -23.89
CA ILE A 217 -0.90 1.21 -23.04
C ILE A 217 -1.15 0.89 -21.58
N PHE A 218 -2.36 0.41 -21.25
CA PHE A 218 -2.67 -0.05 -19.90
C PHE A 218 -1.65 -1.08 -19.42
N TRP A 219 -1.38 -2.10 -20.22
CA TRP A 219 -0.53 -3.22 -19.83
C TRP A 219 0.91 -2.76 -19.54
N PHE A 220 1.52 -1.99 -20.44
CA PHE A 220 2.90 -1.50 -20.26
C PHE A 220 2.99 -0.51 -19.09
N ALA A 221 2.07 0.44 -19.00
CA ALA A 221 2.02 1.40 -17.90
C ALA A 221 1.83 0.71 -16.55
N HIS A 222 1.01 -0.34 -16.48
CA HIS A 222 0.78 -1.06 -15.24
C HIS A 222 2.06 -1.73 -14.71
N HIS A 223 2.99 -2.17 -15.57
CA HIS A 223 4.27 -2.78 -15.16
C HIS A 223 5.22 -1.84 -14.40
N LEU A 224 4.94 -0.53 -14.40
CA LEU A 224 5.60 0.41 -13.48
C LEU A 224 5.42 0.01 -12.01
N PHE A 225 4.51 -0.92 -11.68
CA PHE A 225 4.42 -1.52 -10.34
C PHE A 225 5.77 -2.11 -9.87
N ILE A 226 6.64 -2.56 -10.78
CA ILE A 226 7.97 -3.09 -10.45
C ILE A 226 8.84 -1.98 -9.85
N ILE A 227 8.93 -0.84 -10.55
CA ILE A 227 9.66 0.35 -10.08
C ILE A 227 9.03 0.85 -8.79
N PHE A 228 7.70 0.89 -8.73
CA PHE A 228 6.96 1.29 -7.53
C PHE A 228 7.35 0.45 -6.31
N PHE A 229 7.36 -0.88 -6.38
CA PHE A 229 7.73 -1.70 -5.21
C PHE A 229 9.21 -1.57 -4.82
N ILE A 230 10.13 -1.44 -5.80
CA ILE A 230 11.55 -1.20 -5.51
C ILE A 230 11.71 0.12 -4.76
N CYS A 231 11.12 1.20 -5.26
CA CYS A 231 11.16 2.49 -4.60
C CYS A 231 10.47 2.45 -3.22
N LEU A 232 9.38 1.71 -3.05
CA LEU A 232 8.66 1.59 -1.78
C LEU A 232 9.51 0.90 -0.69
N ILE A 233 10.32 -0.09 -1.06
CA ILE A 233 11.27 -0.74 -0.14
C ILE A 233 12.36 0.26 0.29
N LEU A 234 12.90 1.04 -0.65
CA LEU A 234 13.96 2.02 -0.39
C LEU A 234 13.47 3.27 0.35
N HIS A 235 12.19 3.64 0.17
CA HIS A 235 11.61 4.88 0.67
C HIS A 235 11.72 5.04 2.19
N GLY A 236 11.55 3.94 2.94
CA GLY A 236 11.67 3.94 4.39
C GLY A 236 13.10 3.73 4.93
N PHE A 237 14.08 3.46 4.07
CA PHE A 237 15.41 2.96 4.49
C PHE A 237 16.27 4.00 5.21
N GLN A 238 16.08 5.28 4.89
CA GLN A 238 16.86 6.37 5.48
C GLN A 238 16.57 6.60 6.98
N GLY A 239 15.45 6.10 7.52
CA GLY A 239 15.14 6.24 8.95
C GLY A 239 14.96 7.68 9.42
N ILE A 240 14.42 8.55 8.56
CA ILE A 240 14.23 10.00 8.81
C ILE A 240 13.43 10.28 10.10
N VAL A 241 12.44 9.43 10.40
CA VAL A 241 11.59 9.57 11.59
C VAL A 241 12.35 9.06 12.80
N LYS A 242 12.79 9.97 13.65
CA LYS A 242 13.58 9.64 14.84
C LYS A 242 12.72 9.51 16.11
N SER A 243 13.12 8.60 16.98
CA SER A 243 12.52 8.37 18.31
C SER A 243 13.56 8.53 19.40
N GLN A 244 13.17 9.06 20.55
CA GLN A 244 14.03 9.16 21.72
C GLN A 244 14.27 7.78 22.35
N ILE A 245 15.53 7.49 22.69
CA ILE A 245 15.93 6.19 23.30
C ILE A 245 16.17 6.27 24.81
N ASN A 246 16.66 7.40 25.32
CA ASN A 246 17.08 7.55 26.72
C ASN A 246 15.96 8.13 27.61
N LEU A 247 14.75 7.56 27.53
CA LEU A 247 13.59 8.04 28.30
C LEU A 247 13.77 7.98 29.82
N ASN A 248 14.55 7.01 30.32
CA ASN A 248 14.80 6.84 31.75
C ASN A 248 15.75 7.89 32.31
N GLU A 249 16.68 8.38 31.49
CA GLU A 249 17.68 9.39 31.85
C GLU A 249 17.19 10.81 31.55
N HIS A 250 16.27 10.95 30.60
CA HIS A 250 15.76 12.23 30.14
C HIS A 250 14.24 12.15 29.91
N ASN A 251 13.47 12.63 30.89
CA ASN A 251 12.01 12.61 30.80
C ASN A 251 11.51 13.78 29.92
N PRO A 252 10.88 13.50 28.76
CA PRO A 252 10.47 14.54 27.82
C PRO A 252 9.40 15.49 28.37
N GLU A 253 8.49 15.02 29.23
CA GLU A 253 7.39 15.85 29.75
C GLU A 253 7.89 16.92 30.73
N ILE A 254 8.91 16.57 31.53
CA ILE A 254 9.51 17.48 32.52
C ILE A 254 10.60 18.33 31.84
N CYS A 255 11.47 17.71 31.04
CA CYS A 255 12.59 18.43 30.45
C CYS A 255 12.15 19.41 29.36
N ALA A 256 10.97 19.24 28.75
CA ALA A 256 10.43 20.23 27.83
C ALA A 256 10.13 21.58 28.49
N SER A 257 9.72 21.62 29.77
CA SER A 257 9.50 22.91 30.47
C SER A 257 10.81 23.62 30.83
N PHE A 258 11.90 22.87 31.02
CA PHE A 258 13.23 23.39 31.37
C PHE A 258 14.19 23.46 30.17
N TYR A 259 13.67 23.64 28.96
CA TYR A 259 14.45 23.58 27.72
C TYR A 259 15.60 24.60 27.62
N ARG A 260 15.53 25.71 28.35
CA ARG A 260 16.59 26.74 28.41
C ARG A 260 17.75 26.35 29.33
N GLU A 261 17.53 25.37 30.21
CA GLU A 261 18.49 24.93 31.24
C GLU A 261 18.99 23.50 30.99
N TRP A 262 18.78 22.97 29.79
CA TRP A 262 19.34 21.67 29.40
C TRP A 262 20.86 21.66 29.54
N GLY A 263 21.39 20.62 30.17
CA GLY A 263 22.82 20.50 30.47
C GLY A 263 23.29 21.29 31.69
N ILE A 264 22.40 22.02 32.38
CA ILE A 264 22.71 22.78 33.61
C ILE A 264 21.90 22.25 34.78
N ASN A 265 20.58 22.08 34.58
CA ASN A 265 19.68 21.58 35.62
C ASN A 265 19.95 20.09 35.90
N GLN A 266 20.08 19.70 37.18
CA GLN A 266 20.34 18.31 37.58
C GLN A 266 19.29 17.32 37.04
N GLN A 267 18.03 17.75 36.88
CA GLN A 267 16.96 16.89 36.37
C GLN A 267 17.06 16.61 34.86
N CYS A 268 17.74 17.49 34.11
CA CYS A 268 17.86 17.42 32.64
C CYS A 268 19.32 17.67 32.20
N LEU A 269 20.26 17.09 32.96
CA LEU A 269 21.70 17.24 32.72
C LEU A 269 22.15 16.50 31.45
N ILE A 270 21.54 15.35 31.18
CA ILE A 270 21.80 14.53 30.00
C ILE A 270 20.86 14.96 28.88
N TYR A 271 21.40 15.21 27.69
CA TYR A 271 20.59 15.57 26.52
C TYR A 271 19.78 14.37 25.97
N PRO A 272 18.61 14.61 25.35
CA PRO A 272 17.84 13.54 24.72
C PRO A 272 18.61 12.94 23.54
N ARG A 273 18.64 11.61 23.43
CA ARG A 273 19.30 10.88 22.33
C ARG A 273 18.25 10.31 21.38
N PHE A 274 18.50 10.41 20.09
CA PHE A 274 17.54 10.00 19.06
C PHE A 274 18.12 8.97 18.10
N THR A 275 17.31 7.99 17.72
CA THR A 275 17.65 7.00 16.69
C THR A 275 16.59 6.97 15.60
N GLY A 276 17.00 6.68 14.36
CA GLY A 276 16.08 6.54 13.22
C GLY A 276 15.23 5.28 13.34
N SER A 277 13.95 5.39 13.00
CA SER A 277 13.05 4.23 12.96
C SER A 277 13.47 3.26 11.85
N PRO A 278 13.51 1.94 12.11
CA PRO A 278 13.85 0.97 11.08
C PRO A 278 12.79 0.92 9.97
N ALA A 279 13.22 0.61 8.75
CA ALA A 279 12.31 0.37 7.64
C ALA A 279 11.52 -0.91 7.87
N THR A 280 10.18 -0.82 7.83
CA THR A 280 9.28 -1.98 7.99
C THR A 280 8.62 -2.41 6.69
N SER A 281 8.59 -1.55 5.66
CA SER A 281 7.86 -1.81 4.40
C SER A 281 8.30 -3.09 3.70
N TRP A 282 9.58 -3.46 3.75
CA TRP A 282 10.08 -4.71 3.17
C TRP A 282 9.42 -5.95 3.80
N MET A 283 9.13 -5.93 5.10
CA MET A 283 8.50 -7.06 5.81
C MET A 283 7.09 -7.33 5.27
N TRP A 284 6.36 -6.27 4.90
CA TRP A 284 5.02 -6.38 4.31
C TRP A 284 5.06 -6.90 2.87
N LEU A 285 6.17 -6.67 2.16
CA LEU A 285 6.26 -6.93 0.72
C LEU A 285 6.94 -8.25 0.38
N CYS A 286 7.85 -8.76 1.23
CA CYS A 286 8.60 -9.99 0.94
C CYS A 286 7.67 -11.18 0.61
N ALA A 287 6.73 -11.51 1.48
CA ALA A 287 5.84 -12.64 1.28
C ALA A 287 4.95 -12.51 0.01
N PRO A 288 4.18 -11.43 -0.20
CA PRO A 288 3.34 -11.31 -1.39
C PRO A 288 4.15 -11.21 -2.70
N LEU A 289 5.34 -10.58 -2.70
CA LEU A 289 6.21 -10.54 -3.87
C LEU A 289 6.75 -11.92 -4.22
N SER A 290 7.23 -12.69 -3.24
CA SER A 290 7.69 -14.07 -3.46
C SER A 290 6.57 -14.94 -4.03
N LEU A 291 5.36 -14.86 -3.47
CA LEU A 291 4.18 -15.57 -3.97
C LEU A 291 3.83 -15.16 -5.40
N TYR A 292 3.86 -13.85 -5.70
CA TYR A 292 3.59 -13.35 -7.04
C TYR A 292 4.63 -13.83 -8.07
N ILE A 293 5.92 -13.83 -7.72
CA ILE A 293 6.99 -14.31 -8.60
C ILE A 293 6.79 -15.80 -8.92
N LEU A 294 6.55 -16.64 -7.90
CA LEU A 294 6.28 -18.07 -8.08
C LEU A 294 5.08 -18.31 -8.99
N GLU A 295 3.99 -17.57 -8.75
CA GLU A 295 2.78 -17.60 -9.57
C GLU A 295 3.06 -17.21 -11.04
N ARG A 296 3.91 -16.21 -11.29
CA ARG A 296 4.29 -15.79 -12.65
C ARG A 296 5.18 -16.83 -13.33
N LEU A 297 6.13 -17.43 -12.61
CA LEU A 297 6.95 -18.53 -13.12
C LEU A 297 6.09 -19.74 -13.52
N LEU A 298 5.13 -20.13 -12.69
CA LEU A 298 4.20 -21.22 -12.99
C LEU A 298 3.36 -20.93 -14.25
N ARG A 299 2.86 -19.69 -14.41
CA ARG A 299 2.13 -19.27 -15.62
C ARG A 299 3.02 -19.32 -16.86
N PHE A 300 4.26 -18.86 -16.74
CA PHE A 300 5.22 -18.90 -17.83
C PHE A 300 5.51 -20.35 -18.26
N ILE A 301 5.79 -21.26 -17.33
CA ILE A 301 6.05 -22.68 -17.64
C ILE A 301 4.84 -23.31 -18.35
N ARG A 302 3.62 -23.04 -17.88
CA ARG A 302 2.37 -23.54 -18.52
C ARG A 302 2.13 -22.93 -19.90
N SER A 303 2.59 -21.70 -20.15
CA SER A 303 2.43 -21.02 -21.44
C SER A 303 3.23 -21.65 -22.58
N LEU A 304 4.29 -22.41 -22.26
CA LEU A 304 5.14 -23.07 -23.25
C LEU A 304 4.48 -24.31 -23.90
N GLN A 305 3.28 -24.67 -23.46
CA GLN A 305 2.53 -25.80 -24.01
C GLN A 305 1.99 -25.45 -25.40
N ARG A 306 2.37 -26.24 -26.41
CA ARG A 306 1.84 -26.12 -27.76
C ARG A 306 0.38 -26.61 -27.81
N VAL A 307 -0.46 -25.84 -28.51
CA VAL A 307 -1.85 -26.14 -28.78
C VAL A 307 -2.06 -26.07 -30.29
N GLU A 308 -2.66 -27.10 -30.86
CA GLU A 308 -3.01 -27.15 -32.28
C GLU A 308 -4.46 -26.72 -32.44
N ILE A 309 -4.71 -25.69 -33.25
CA ILE A 309 -6.08 -25.27 -33.61
C ILE A 309 -6.56 -26.21 -34.70
N LEU A 310 -7.71 -26.87 -34.47
CA LEU A 310 -8.31 -27.81 -35.40
C LEU A 310 -9.30 -27.09 -36.33
N ASP A 311 -10.15 -26.23 -35.76
CA ASP A 311 -11.23 -25.56 -36.50
C ASP A 311 -11.69 -24.29 -35.79
N ILE A 312 -12.23 -23.34 -36.55
CA ILE A 312 -12.80 -22.08 -36.05
C ILE A 312 -14.16 -21.87 -36.72
N ILE A 313 -15.22 -21.99 -35.94
CA ILE A 313 -16.60 -21.88 -36.42
C ILE A 313 -17.20 -20.58 -35.88
N ARG A 314 -17.79 -19.79 -36.77
CA ARG A 314 -18.57 -18.61 -36.39
C ARG A 314 -20.05 -18.99 -36.30
N HIS A 315 -20.64 -18.70 -35.16
CA HIS A 315 -22.06 -18.90 -34.89
C HIS A 315 -22.80 -17.56 -34.98
N GLU A 316 -24.12 -17.63 -35.04
CA GLU A 316 -24.98 -16.45 -34.91
C GLU A 316 -24.77 -15.77 -33.53
N SER A 317 -25.21 -14.50 -33.41
CA SER A 317 -25.09 -13.71 -32.17
C SER A 317 -23.66 -13.43 -31.70
N ASN A 318 -22.70 -13.27 -32.63
CA ASN A 318 -21.30 -12.94 -32.34
C ASN A 318 -20.57 -13.96 -31.44
N VAL A 319 -20.89 -15.25 -31.61
CA VAL A 319 -20.23 -16.35 -30.88
C VAL A 319 -19.20 -17.03 -31.79
N ILE A 320 -18.03 -17.32 -31.24
CA ILE A 320 -16.94 -18.05 -31.93
C ILE A 320 -16.68 -19.34 -31.17
N GLU A 321 -16.73 -20.46 -31.88
CA GLU A 321 -16.31 -21.77 -31.39
C GLU A 321 -14.90 -22.05 -31.92
N ILE A 322 -13.97 -22.32 -30.99
CA ILE A 322 -12.59 -22.69 -31.31
C ILE A 322 -12.40 -24.14 -30.91
N ARG A 323 -12.15 -25.01 -31.90
CA ARG A 323 -11.79 -26.41 -31.67
C ARG A 323 -10.28 -26.53 -31.66
N PHE A 324 -9.72 -27.14 -30.62
CA PHE A 324 -8.29 -27.29 -30.47
C PHE A 324 -7.92 -28.65 -29.90
N ARG A 325 -6.67 -29.07 -30.13
CA ARG A 325 -6.07 -30.27 -29.56
C ARG A 325 -4.88 -29.90 -28.68
N LYS A 326 -4.80 -30.55 -27.52
CA LYS A 326 -3.70 -30.38 -26.57
C LYS A 326 -3.19 -31.74 -26.11
N LYS A 327 -1.89 -31.98 -26.27
CA LYS A 327 -1.23 -33.27 -25.99
C LYS A 327 -1.43 -33.79 -24.56
N PHE A 328 -1.59 -32.90 -23.58
CA PHE A 328 -1.68 -33.24 -22.15
C PHE A 328 -3.10 -33.10 -21.57
N MET A 329 -4.13 -32.95 -22.41
CA MET A 329 -5.53 -32.84 -21.96
C MET A 329 -6.31 -34.08 -22.39
N ASN A 330 -6.05 -35.21 -21.74
CA ASN A 330 -6.64 -36.50 -22.14
C ASN A 330 -8.05 -36.73 -21.57
N THR A 331 -8.40 -36.08 -20.45
CA THR A 331 -9.67 -36.27 -19.73
C THR A 331 -10.26 -34.95 -19.22
N PRO A 332 -10.76 -34.07 -20.10
CA PRO A 332 -11.46 -32.86 -19.66
C PRO A 332 -12.73 -33.23 -18.88
N GLN A 333 -12.98 -32.54 -17.77
CA GLN A 333 -14.18 -32.74 -16.96
C GLN A 333 -15.22 -31.64 -17.23
N PRO A 334 -16.54 -31.96 -17.18
CA PRO A 334 -17.59 -30.96 -17.30
C PRO A 334 -17.43 -29.81 -16.29
N GLY A 335 -17.57 -28.56 -16.76
CA GLY A 335 -17.48 -27.36 -15.92
C GLY A 335 -16.08 -26.81 -15.70
N GLN A 336 -15.04 -27.40 -16.29
CA GLN A 336 -13.71 -26.79 -16.35
C GLN A 336 -13.69 -25.63 -17.36
N TYR A 337 -12.83 -24.64 -17.09
CA TYR A 337 -12.58 -23.52 -18.01
C TYR A 337 -11.07 -23.37 -18.23
N ILE A 338 -10.71 -22.70 -19.33
CA ILE A 338 -9.33 -22.45 -19.73
C ILE A 338 -9.10 -20.96 -19.97
N TYR A 339 -7.85 -20.54 -19.84
CA TYR A 339 -7.40 -19.22 -20.31
C TYR A 339 -6.79 -19.39 -21.70
N LEU A 340 -7.11 -18.48 -22.61
CA LEU A 340 -6.69 -18.52 -24.01
C LEU A 340 -5.87 -17.26 -24.30
N LYS A 341 -4.63 -17.46 -24.72
CA LYS A 341 -3.77 -16.38 -25.20
C LYS A 341 -3.62 -16.45 -26.71
N CYS A 342 -3.98 -15.36 -27.38
CA CYS A 342 -3.88 -15.21 -28.82
C CYS A 342 -2.84 -14.15 -29.17
N PHE A 343 -1.63 -14.60 -29.55
CA PHE A 343 -0.49 -13.71 -29.84
C PHE A 343 -0.74 -12.72 -30.98
N SER A 344 -1.65 -13.04 -31.91
CA SER A 344 -2.03 -12.13 -33.00
C SER A 344 -2.94 -10.98 -32.56
N ILE A 345 -3.60 -11.08 -31.40
CA ILE A 345 -4.46 -10.03 -30.84
C ILE A 345 -3.71 -9.28 -29.74
N SER A 346 -3.13 -9.99 -28.77
CA SER A 346 -2.26 -9.41 -27.75
C SER A 346 -1.20 -10.42 -27.32
N ILE A 347 0.04 -9.94 -27.27
CA ILE A 347 1.21 -10.72 -26.85
C ILE A 347 1.16 -10.99 -25.34
N PHE A 348 0.31 -10.30 -24.58
CA PHE A 348 0.38 -10.33 -23.12
C PHE A 348 -0.93 -10.63 -22.40
N GLU A 349 -2.06 -10.62 -23.10
CA GLU A 349 -3.38 -10.97 -22.54
C GLU A 349 -3.60 -12.49 -22.49
N TRP A 350 -4.29 -12.94 -21.43
CA TRP A 350 -4.60 -14.34 -21.12
C TRP A 350 -6.01 -14.51 -20.56
#